data_AF-A0A5C8AKS4-F1
#
_entry.id   AF-A0A5C8AKS4-F1
#
_cell.length_a   1.000
_cell.length_b   1.000
_cell.length_c   1.000
_cell.angle_alpha   90.00
_cell.angle_beta   90.00
_cell.angle_gamma   90.00
#
_symmetry.space_group_name_H-M   'P 1'
#
loop_
_entity.id
_entity.type
_entity.pdbx_description
1 polymer ?
#
loop_
_entity_poly.entity_id
_entity_poly.type
_entity_poly.pdbx_seq_one_letter_code
_entity_poly.pdbx_strand_id
1 'polypeptide(L)'
;MKIFVVLLLVISSSLISCQSEYGERMSKALALKEKYNQVQDVLYTTKNPYLEVQLSEIEKEIEFHATLSGNETLFLEQVWNTSSN
;
A
#
# COMPACT_ATOMS: atom_id res chain seq x y z
N MET A 1 -22.43 21.84 -34.00
CA MET A 1 -21.01 21.59 -33.63
C MET A 1 -20.66 21.88 -32.16
N LYS A 2 -21.44 22.68 -31.40
CA LYS A 2 -21.13 22.97 -29.98
C LYS A 2 -21.36 21.79 -29.02
N ILE A 3 -22.34 20.93 -29.29
CA ILE A 3 -22.66 19.75 -28.47
C ILE A 3 -21.57 18.68 -28.51
N PHE A 4 -20.91 18.49 -29.66
CA PHE A 4 -19.83 17.50 -29.80
C PHE A 4 -18.61 17.81 -28.93
N VAL A 5 -18.31 19.09 -28.72
CA VAL A 5 -17.18 19.53 -27.88
C VAL A 5 -17.46 19.26 -26.40
N VAL A 6 -18.72 19.46 -25.97
CA VAL A 6 -19.14 19.17 -24.58
C VAL A 6 -19.10 17.67 -24.30
N LEU A 7 -19.51 16.84 -25.27
CA LEU A 7 -19.47 15.39 -25.14
C LEU A 7 -18.03 14.85 -24.98
N LEU A 8 -17.09 15.42 -25.75
CA LEU A 8 -15.66 15.07 -25.68
C LEU A 8 -15.05 15.43 -24.32
N LEU A 9 -15.49 16.53 -23.72
CA LEU A 9 -15.01 17.02 -22.41
C LEU A 9 -15.48 16.14 -21.24
N VAL A 10 -16.69 15.57 -21.34
CA VAL A 10 -17.25 14.66 -20.32
C VAL A 10 -16.57 13.29 -20.35
N ILE A 11 -16.16 12.81 -21.53
CA ILE A 11 -15.44 11.52 -21.66
C ILE A 11 -14.00 11.64 -21.11
N SER A 12 -13.37 12.81 -21.23
CA SER A 12 -12.02 13.03 -20.72
C SER A 12 -11.91 13.10 -19.19
N SER A 13 -12.97 13.53 -18.48
CA SER A 13 -12.95 13.65 -17.01
C SER A 13 -13.18 12.32 -16.29
N SER A 14 -13.74 11.31 -16.95
CA SER A 14 -13.89 9.95 -16.40
C SER A 14 -12.59 9.13 -16.35
N LEU A 15 -11.50 9.62 -16.95
CA LEU A 15 -10.19 8.93 -16.95
C LEU A 15 -9.33 9.27 -15.73
N ILE A 16 -9.75 10.23 -14.89
CA ILE A 16 -9.07 10.54 -13.64
C ILE A 16 -9.47 9.46 -12.65
N SER A 17 -8.62 8.44 -12.50
CA SER A 17 -8.81 7.34 -11.56
C SER A 17 -8.90 7.88 -10.14
N CYS A 18 -10.13 8.04 -9.62
CA CYS A 18 -10.37 8.22 -8.19
C CYS A 18 -10.08 6.89 -7.48
N GLN A 19 -8.81 6.61 -7.20
CA GLN A 19 -8.47 5.57 -6.25
C GLN A 19 -8.95 6.02 -4.86
N SER A 20 -9.57 5.11 -4.12
CA SER A 20 -9.96 5.43 -2.74
C SER A 20 -8.71 5.61 -1.88
N GLU A 21 -8.78 6.48 -0.87
CA GLU A 21 -7.70 6.64 0.11
C GLU A 21 -7.31 5.28 0.71
N TYR A 22 -8.31 4.45 1.05
CA TYR A 22 -8.08 3.07 1.51
C TYR A 22 -7.26 2.25 0.53
N GLY A 23 -7.62 2.27 -0.76
CA GLY A 23 -6.90 1.54 -1.80
C GLY A 23 -5.48 2.04 -2.00
N GLU A 24 -5.26 3.35 -1.88
CA GLU A 24 -3.91 3.94 -1.94
C GLU A 24 -3.08 3.49 -0.74
N ARG A 25 -3.62 3.57 0.48
CA ARG A 25 -2.93 3.10 1.70
C ARG A 25 -2.61 1.61 1.60
N MET A 26 -3.56 0.80 1.14
CA MET A 26 -3.39 -0.64 0.98
C MET A 26 -2.25 -0.97 -0.01
N SER A 27 -2.21 -0.27 -1.14
CA SER A 27 -1.14 -0.45 -2.13
C SER A 27 0.24 -0.14 -1.54
N LYS A 28 0.37 0.92 -0.72
CA LYS A 28 1.63 1.28 -0.06
C LYS A 28 2.03 0.25 0.99
N ALA A 29 1.08 -0.19 1.82
CA ALA A 29 1.34 -1.20 2.86
C ALA A 29 1.75 -2.56 2.27
N LEU A 30 1.18 -2.98 1.14
CA LEU A 30 1.58 -4.23 0.47
C LEU A 30 3.00 -4.16 -0.09
N ALA A 31 3.41 -3.03 -0.66
CA ALA A 31 4.80 -2.83 -1.09
C ALA A 31 5.77 -2.84 0.09
N LEU A 32 5.38 -2.27 1.24
CA LEU A 32 6.15 -2.34 2.47
C LEU A 32 6.24 -3.77 3.00
N LYS A 33 5.16 -4.56 2.94
CA LYS A 33 5.18 -5.98 3.31
C LYS A 33 6.12 -6.80 2.43
N GLU A 34 6.16 -6.54 1.12
CA GLU A 34 7.11 -7.21 0.24
C GLU A 34 8.55 -6.92 0.67
N LYS A 35 8.86 -5.64 0.95
CA LYS A 35 10.17 -5.23 1.48
C LYS A 35 10.47 -5.86 2.83
N TYR A 36 9.47 -5.96 3.72
CA TYR A 36 9.58 -6.64 5.01
C TYR A 36 10.05 -8.09 4.81
N ASN A 37 9.39 -8.84 3.93
CA ASN A 37 9.75 -10.24 3.66
C ASN A 37 11.18 -10.36 3.12
N GLN A 38 11.58 -9.48 2.19
CA GLN A 38 12.96 -9.46 1.68
C GLN A 38 13.99 -9.21 2.79
N VAL A 39 13.74 -8.26 3.67
CA VAL A 39 14.65 -7.96 4.79
C VAL A 39 14.66 -9.11 5.80
N GLN A 40 13.50 -9.73 6.06
CA GLN A 40 13.36 -10.86 6.98
C GLN A 40 14.15 -12.07 6.49
N ASP A 41 14.09 -12.37 5.19
CA ASP A 41 14.87 -13.46 4.58
C ASP A 41 16.38 -13.21 4.73
N VAL A 42 16.84 -11.99 4.49
CA VAL A 42 18.25 -11.61 4.69
C VAL A 42 18.63 -11.74 6.17
N LEU A 43 17.80 -11.23 7.09
CA LEU A 43 18.03 -11.32 8.53
C LEU A 43 18.20 -12.78 8.99
N TYR A 44 17.38 -13.70 8.47
CA TYR A 44 17.48 -15.12 8.79
C TYR A 44 18.86 -15.69 8.46
N THR A 45 19.47 -15.22 7.37
CA THR A 45 20.80 -15.67 6.94
C THR A 45 21.95 -14.95 7.65
N THR A 46 21.86 -13.63 7.86
CA THR A 46 22.99 -12.83 8.35
C THR A 46 22.97 -12.59 9.86
N LYS A 47 21.81 -12.73 10.51
CA LYS A 47 21.58 -12.39 11.93
C LYS A 47 22.07 -10.98 12.30
N ASN A 48 21.90 -10.04 11.36
CA ASN A 48 22.37 -8.67 11.54
C ASN A 48 21.34 -7.86 12.34
N PRO A 49 21.67 -7.34 13.54
CA PRO A 49 20.73 -6.59 14.37
C PRO A 49 20.24 -5.28 13.71
N TYR A 50 21.00 -4.72 12.76
CA TYR A 50 20.52 -3.55 12.00
C TYR A 50 19.30 -3.87 11.13
N LEU A 51 19.14 -5.12 10.71
CA LEU A 51 17.97 -5.53 9.94
C LEU A 51 16.73 -5.69 10.84
N GLU A 52 16.89 -6.01 12.13
CA GLU A 52 15.77 -6.02 13.09
C GLU A 52 15.20 -4.61 13.28
N VAL A 53 16.06 -3.60 13.37
CA VAL A 53 15.64 -2.20 13.41
C VAL A 53 14.89 -1.82 12.14
N GLN A 54 15.41 -2.23 10.97
CA GLN A 54 14.76 -1.97 9.69
C GLN A 54 13.39 -2.65 9.57
N LEU A 55 13.22 -3.88 10.06
CA LEU A 55 11.92 -4.56 10.09
C LEU A 55 10.92 -3.80 10.98
N SER A 56 11.35 -3.34 12.16
CA SER A 56 10.50 -2.55 13.05
C SER A 56 10.09 -1.20 12.44
N GLU A 57 10.98 -0.54 11.69
CA GLU A 57 10.64 0.69 10.96
C GLU A 57 9.59 0.43 9.87
N ILE A 58 9.72 -0.67 9.14
CA ILE A 58 8.75 -1.07 8.11
C ILE A 58 7.39 -1.41 8.75
N GLU A 59 7.36 -2.14 9.86
CA GLU A 59 6.13 -2.44 10.61
C GLU A 59 5.41 -1.17 11.05
N LYS A 60 6.13 -0.18 11.60
CA LYS A 60 5.56 1.11 11.99
C LYS A 60 4.97 1.88 10.81
N GLU A 61 5.60 1.79 9.64
CA GLU A 61 5.09 2.44 8.43
C GLU A 61 3.81 1.76 7.91
N ILE A 62 3.72 0.43 8.02
CA ILE A 62 2.50 -0.34 7.74
C ILE A 62 1.38 0.05 8.72
N GLU A 63 1.68 0.15 10.02
CA GLU A 63 0.74 0.61 11.05
C GLU A 63 0.25 2.03 10.79
N PHE A 64 1.14 2.94 10.39
CA PHE A 64 0.76 4.29 10.00
C PHE A 64 -0.27 4.30 8.86
N HIS A 65 -0.08 3.45 7.83
CA HIS A 65 -1.06 3.30 6.76
C HIS A 65 -2.38 2.68 7.24
N ALA A 66 -2.32 1.75 8.19
CA ALA A 66 -3.52 1.18 8.82
C ALA A 66 -4.33 2.27 9.54
N THR A 67 -3.69 3.15 10.31
CA THR A 67 -4.35 4.27 11.01
C THR A 67 -5.03 5.23 10.04
N LEU A 68 -4.40 5.51 8.90
CA LEU A 68 -4.99 6.37 7.86
C LEU A 68 -6.12 5.70 7.07
N SER A 69 -6.25 4.38 7.13
CA SER A 69 -7.23 3.62 6.34
C SER A 69 -8.68 3.77 6.84
N GLY A 70 -8.87 4.19 8.10
CA GLY A 70 -10.18 4.28 8.75
C GLY A 70 -10.71 2.95 9.31
N ASN A 71 -10.04 1.81 9.07
CA ASN A 71 -10.32 0.54 9.75
C ASN A 71 -9.02 -0.25 9.92
N GLU A 72 -8.28 0.05 10.99
CA GLU A 72 -6.95 -0.50 11.27
C GLU A 72 -6.95 -2.03 11.31
N THR A 73 -7.90 -2.64 12.03
CA THR A 73 -7.96 -4.09 12.22
C THR A 73 -8.13 -4.84 10.91
N LEU A 74 -9.13 -4.45 10.10
CA LEU A 74 -9.38 -5.09 8.81
C LEU A 74 -8.21 -4.85 7.85
N PHE A 75 -7.63 -3.65 7.88
CA PHE A 75 -6.50 -3.29 7.04
C PHE A 75 -5.29 -4.18 7.33
N LEU A 76 -4.90 -4.30 8.60
CA LEU A 76 -3.77 -5.13 9.01
C LEU A 76 -4.02 -6.61 8.73
N GLU A 77 -5.25 -7.11 8.97
CA GLU A 77 -5.63 -8.47 8.62
C GLU A 77 -5.41 -8.74 7.13
N GLN A 78 -5.87 -7.82 6.27
CA GLN A 78 -5.68 -7.94 4.82
C GLN A 78 -4.21 -7.87 4.42
N VAL A 79 -3.44 -6.92 4.96
CA VAL A 79 -2.00 -6.82 4.67
C VAL A 79 -1.30 -8.12 5.04
N TRP A 80 -1.47 -8.62 6.28
CA TRP A 80 -0.72 -9.78 6.76
C TRP A 80 -1.20 -11.12 6.19
N ASN A 81 -2.49 -11.25 5.84
CA ASN A 81 -3.03 -12.47 5.22
C ASN A 81 -2.82 -12.52 3.69
N THR A 82 -2.52 -11.40 3.03
CA THR A 82 -2.22 -11.40 1.59
C THR A 82 -0.94 -12.16 1.31
N SER A 83 -1.02 -13.30 0.61
CA SER A 83 0.17 -14.06 0.20
C SER A 83 1.02 -13.24 -0.78
N SER A 84 2.34 -13.18 -0.54
CA SER A 84 3.28 -12.71 -1.56
C SER A 84 3.34 -13.75 -2.67
N ASN A 85 2.84 -13.39 -3.86
CA ASN A 85 2.99 -14.21 -5.08
C ASN A 85 4.41 -14.15 -5.60
#